data_AF-A0A356UFU2-F1
#
_entry.id   AF-A0A356UFU2-F1
#
_cell.length_a   1.000
_cell.length_b   1.000
_cell.length_c   1.000
_cell.angle_alpha   90.00
_cell.angle_beta   90.00
_cell.angle_gamma   90.00
#
_symmetry.space_group_name_H-M   'P 1'
#
loop_
_entity.id
_entity.type
_entity.pdbx_description
1 polymer ?
#
loop_
_entity_poly.entity_id
_entity_poly.type
_entity_poly.pdbx_seq_one_letter_code
_entity_poly.pdbx_strand_id
1 'polypeptide(L)'
;MTRFNMESAFDQTMQEIAPLLQKYTDYDLVLGIPFLNEQERLVTLLKSVDNVLESWIGRRQLIVCVGDISAANSLQAIKELNLKHPHIEFLMPA
;
A
#
# COMPACT_ATOMS: atom_id res chain seq x y z
N MET A 1 16.21 -26.04 14.39
CA MET A 1 15.97 -24.82 13.60
C MET A 1 14.69 -25.02 12.83
N THR A 2 13.57 -24.51 13.33
CA THR A 2 12.29 -24.53 12.62
C THR A 2 12.44 -23.68 11.37
N ARG A 3 12.36 -24.31 10.20
CA ARG A 3 12.33 -23.63 8.91
C ARG A 3 11.05 -22.80 8.92
N PHE A 4 11.17 -21.49 9.12
CA PHE A 4 10.04 -20.57 9.07
C PHE A 4 9.42 -20.74 7.67
N ASN A 5 8.20 -21.25 7.59
CA ASN A 5 7.57 -21.50 6.30
C ASN A 5 6.99 -20.17 5.80
N MET A 6 7.85 -19.30 5.26
CA MET A 6 7.49 -17.98 4.73
C MET A 6 6.32 -18.07 3.75
N GLU A 7 6.23 -19.15 2.99
CA GLU A 7 5.14 -19.42 2.07
C GLU A 7 3.78 -19.53 2.80
N SER A 8 3.73 -20.27 3.92
CA SER A 8 2.50 -20.38 4.72
C SER A 8 2.11 -19.05 5.39
N ALA A 9 3.09 -18.26 5.85
CA ALA A 9 2.81 -16.93 6.42
C ALA A 9 2.28 -15.96 5.36
N PHE A 10 2.86 -15.99 4.15
CA PHE A 10 2.38 -15.23 3.01
C PHE A 10 0.95 -15.63 2.61
N ASP A 11 0.68 -16.94 2.47
CA ASP A 11 -0.64 -17.45 2.12
C ASP A 11 -1.71 -17.02 3.13
N GLN A 12 -1.38 -17.06 4.42
CA GLN A 12 -2.29 -16.60 5.48
C GLN A 12 -2.58 -15.10 5.34
N THR A 13 -1.56 -14.26 5.15
CA THR A 13 -1.77 -12.83 4.92
C THR A 13 -2.60 -12.56 3.67
N MET A 14 -2.39 -13.30 2.58
CA MET A 14 -3.21 -13.17 1.38
C MET A 14 -4.68 -13.53 1.64
N GLN A 15 -4.94 -14.57 2.45
CA GLN A 15 -6.31 -14.93 2.85
C GLN A 15 -6.98 -13.87 3.71
N GLU A 16 -6.24 -13.17 4.57
CA GLU A 16 -6.76 -12.08 5.41
C GLU A 16 -7.07 -10.81 4.59
N ILE A 17 -6.24 -10.51 3.59
CA ILE A 17 -6.38 -9.31 2.76
C ILE A 17 -7.42 -9.49 1.66
N ALA A 18 -7.54 -10.67 1.04
CA ALA A 18 -8.42 -10.89 -0.11
C ALA A 18 -9.90 -10.46 0.08
N PRO A 19 -10.55 -10.70 1.24
CA PRO A 19 -11.90 -10.20 1.49
C PRO A 19 -11.97 -8.66 1.58
N LEU A 20 -10.93 -8.00 2.07
CA LEU A 20 -10.86 -6.54 2.14
C LEU A 20 -10.80 -5.92 0.73
N LEU A 21 -10.20 -6.65 -0.22
CA LEU A 21 -10.10 -6.23 -1.63
C LEU A 21 -11.44 -6.24 -2.37
N GLN A 22 -12.45 -6.98 -1.88
CA GLN A 22 -13.79 -7.01 -2.50
C GLN A 22 -14.48 -5.63 -2.52
N LYS A 23 -14.04 -4.71 -1.66
CA LYS A 23 -14.54 -3.31 -1.62
C LYS A 23 -13.95 -2.43 -2.72
N TYR A 24 -12.98 -2.93 -3.48
CA TYR A 24 -12.23 -2.19 -4.51
C TYR A 24 -12.47 -2.77 -5.92
N THR A 25 -13.62 -3.39 -6.15
CA THR A 25 -13.96 -4.08 -7.42
C THR A 25 -14.24 -3.14 -8.59
N ASP A 26 -14.31 -1.84 -8.34
CA ASP A 26 -14.70 -0.80 -9.28
C ASP A 26 -13.58 0.22 -9.55
N TYR A 27 -12.33 -0.16 -9.32
CA TYR A 27 -11.15 0.64 -9.66
C TYR A 27 -10.58 0.27 -11.03
N ASP A 28 -10.33 1.27 -11.85
CA ASP A 28 -9.76 1.13 -13.20
C ASP A 28 -8.22 1.03 -13.17
N LEU A 29 -7.60 1.52 -12.10
CA LEU A 29 -6.14 1.53 -11.92
C LEU A 29 -5.78 1.31 -10.46
N VAL A 30 -4.85 0.38 -10.22
CA VAL A 30 -4.23 0.15 -8.92
C VAL A 30 -2.72 0.34 -9.07
N LEU A 31 -2.16 1.25 -8.26
CA LEU A 31 -0.72 1.49 -8.22
C LEU A 31 -0.13 0.90 -6.93
N GLY A 32 0.64 -0.17 -7.07
CA GLY A 32 1.40 -0.76 -5.97
C GLY A 32 2.75 -0.06 -5.78
N ILE A 33 2.99 0.47 -4.57
CA ILE A 33 4.23 1.15 -4.19
C ILE A 33 4.86 0.40 -3.01
N PRO A 34 5.91 -0.41 -3.24
CA PRO A 34 6.67 -0.98 -2.15
C PRO A 34 7.46 0.12 -1.44
N PHE A 35 7.59 0.03 -0.12
CA PHE A 35 8.40 0.97 0.66
C PHE A 35 9.23 0.32 1.75
N LEU A 36 10.34 0.96 2.09
CA LEU A 36 11.16 0.66 3.26
C LEU A 36 11.02 1.82 4.26
N ASN A 37 11.88 1.87 5.27
CA ASN A 37 11.91 2.97 6.23
C ASN A 37 12.51 4.28 5.63
N GLU A 38 11.85 4.84 4.61
CA GLU A 38 12.27 6.04 3.86
C GLU A 38 11.17 7.13 3.86
N GLN A 39 10.73 7.53 5.05
CA GLN A 39 9.55 8.38 5.27
C GLN A 39 9.47 9.63 4.36
N GLU A 40 10.48 10.50 4.37
CA GLU A 40 10.44 11.77 3.64
C GLU A 40 10.31 11.57 2.11
N ARG A 41 11.04 10.57 1.60
CA ARG A 41 11.05 10.24 0.18
C ARG A 41 9.72 9.64 -0.24
N LEU A 42 9.16 8.75 0.58
CA LEU A 42 7.86 8.12 0.34
C LEU A 42 6.74 9.17 0.32
N VAL A 43 6.70 10.08 1.28
CA VAL A 43 5.71 11.17 1.32
C VAL A 43 5.79 12.05 0.08
N THR A 44 7.00 12.41 -0.34
CA THR A 44 7.21 13.22 -1.55
C THR A 44 6.72 12.48 -2.80
N LEU A 45 7.08 11.20 -2.93
CA LEU A 45 6.64 10.36 -4.03
C LEU A 45 5.12 10.27 -4.10
N LEU A 46 4.44 10.00 -2.98
CA LEU A 46 3.00 9.84 -2.93
C LEU A 46 2.26 11.11 -3.33
N LYS A 47 2.73 12.28 -2.90
CA LYS A 47 2.18 13.57 -3.35
C LYS A 47 2.37 13.80 -4.84
N SER A 48 3.54 13.44 -5.38
CA SER A 48 3.80 13.55 -6.82
C SER A 48 2.90 12.62 -7.63
N VAL A 49 2.72 11.38 -7.17
CA VAL A 49 1.80 10.41 -7.77
C VAL A 49 0.38 10.95 -7.75
N ASP A 50 -0.12 11.40 -6.59
CA ASP A 50 -1.48 11.92 -6.41
C ASP A 50 -1.78 13.08 -7.38
N ASN A 51 -0.81 13.99 -7.57
CA ASN A 51 -0.92 15.08 -8.53
C ASN A 51 -0.98 14.60 -9.99
N VAL A 52 -0.25 13.55 -10.36
CA VAL A 52 -0.30 12.99 -11.72
C VAL A 52 -1.64 12.30 -11.96
N LEU A 53 -2.13 11.53 -10.99
CA LEU A 53 -3.42 10.83 -11.07
C LEU A 53 -4.61 11.78 -11.22
N GLU A 54 -4.50 13.02 -10.69
CA GLU A 54 -5.55 14.04 -10.86
C GLU A 54 -5.79 14.41 -12.33
N SER A 55 -4.77 14.30 -13.19
CA SER A 55 -4.93 14.56 -14.62
C SER A 55 -5.67 13.44 -15.37
N TRP A 56 -5.89 12.28 -14.73
CA TRP A 56 -6.51 11.10 -15.33
C TRP A 56 -8.00 11.08 -15.00
N ILE A 57 -8.75 11.94 -15.69
CA ILE A 57 -10.19 12.14 -15.46
C ILE A 57 -10.98 10.88 -15.83
N GLY A 58 -12.01 10.56 -15.04
CA GLY A 58 -13.00 9.53 -15.34
C GLY A 58 -12.55 8.11 -15.00
N ARG A 59 -11.45 7.94 -14.27
CA ARG A 59 -10.96 6.64 -13.77
C ARG A 59 -10.90 6.63 -12.26
N ARG A 60 -11.37 5.55 -11.64
CA ARG A 60 -11.22 5.28 -10.22
C ARG A 60 -9.84 4.68 -9.98
N GLN A 61 -9.04 5.37 -9.18
CA GLN A 61 -7.62 5.08 -9.02
C GLN A 61 -7.32 4.83 -7.54
N LEU A 62 -6.58 3.76 -7.25
CA LEU A 62 -6.22 3.35 -5.89
C LEU A 62 -4.70 3.28 -5.76
N ILE A 63 -4.16 3.88 -4.70
CA ILE A 63 -2.76 3.73 -4.34
C ILE A 63 -2.66 2.65 -3.25
N VAL A 64 -1.77 1.67 -3.42
CA VAL A 64 -1.53 0.62 -2.43
C VAL A 64 -0.06 0.65 -2.03
N CYS A 65 0.21 1.00 -0.78
CA CYS A 65 1.56 1.07 -0.23
C CYS A 65 1.84 -0.18 0.61
N VAL A 66 2.91 -0.90 0.30
CA VAL A 66 3.26 -2.13 1.03
C VAL A 66 4.68 -2.03 1.56
N GLY A 67 4.82 -2.05 2.89
CA GLY A 67 6.10 -1.96 3.57
C GLY A 67 6.61 -3.31 4.04
N ASP A 68 7.91 -3.40 4.33
CA ASP A 68 8.43 -4.50 5.15
C ASP A 68 8.19 -4.25 6.65
N ILE A 69 8.50 -5.25 7.48
CA ILE A 69 8.33 -5.17 8.94
C ILE A 69 9.12 -4.02 9.61
N SER A 70 10.15 -3.50 8.96
CA SER A 70 10.99 -2.42 9.50
C SER A 70 10.39 -1.03 9.29
N ALA A 71 9.37 -0.92 8.42
CA ALA A 71 8.87 0.35 7.92
C ALA A 71 7.71 0.94 8.75
N ALA A 72 7.54 0.56 10.02
CA ALA A 72 6.44 1.01 10.88
C ALA A 72 6.34 2.55 11.01
N ASN A 73 7.48 3.25 11.09
CA ASN A 73 7.49 4.72 11.14
C ASN A 73 6.99 5.34 9.84
N SER A 74 7.40 4.77 8.71
CA SER A 74 6.96 5.22 7.38
C SER A 74 5.47 4.91 7.16
N LEU A 75 4.97 3.78 7.66
CA LEU A 75 3.54 3.43 7.65
C LEU A 75 2.69 4.48 8.36
N GLN A 76 3.10 4.91 9.55
CA GLN A 76 2.33 5.91 10.31
C GLN A 76 2.27 7.24 9.55
N ALA A 77 3.38 7.65 8.95
CA ALA A 77 3.45 8.89 8.19
C ALA A 77 2.52 8.90 6.96
N ILE A 78 2.39 7.76 6.26
CA ILE A 78 1.52 7.67 5.09
C ILE A 78 0.03 7.57 5.45
N LYS A 79 -0.32 6.97 6.59
CA LYS A 79 -1.70 6.95 7.11
C LYS A 79 -2.25 8.34 7.40
N GLU A 80 -1.38 9.27 7.74
CA GLU A 80 -1.74 10.66 8.06
C GLU A 80 -1.76 11.56 6.82
N LEU A 81 -1.41 11.05 5.64
CA LEU A 81 -1.46 11.84 4.41
C LEU A 81 -2.90 12.08 3.97
N ASN A 82 -3.19 13.33 3.64
CA ASN A 82 -4.43 13.72 3.01
C ASN A 82 -4.21 13.82 1.49
N LEU A 83 -4.35 12.68 0.81
CA LEU A 83 -4.29 12.59 -0.66
C LEU A 83 -5.68 12.78 -1.27
N LYS A 84 -5.75 13.23 -2.53
CA LYS A 84 -7.01 13.33 -3.27
C LYS A 84 -7.54 11.96 -3.65
N HIS A 85 -6.64 11.04 -3.98
CA HIS A 85 -6.97 9.66 -4.32
C HIS A 85 -6.92 8.77 -3.08
N PRO A 86 -7.80 7.76 -2.99
CA PRO A 86 -7.80 6.81 -1.89
C PRO A 86 -6.49 6.01 -1.88
N HIS A 87 -6.02 5.70 -0.68
CA HIS A 87 -4.85 4.85 -0.48
C HIS A 87 -5.09 3.80 0.61
N ILE A 88 -4.38 2.68 0.49
CA ILE A 88 -4.32 1.61 1.47
C ILE A 88 -2.85 1.37 1.78
N GLU A 89 -2.56 1.11 3.06
CA GLU A 89 -1.21 0.87 3.51
C GLU A 89 -1.15 -0.21 4.58
N PHE A 90 -0.18 -1.09 4.43
CA PHE A 90 0.09 -2.17 5.38
C PHE A 90 1.54 -2.60 5.29
N LEU A 91 1.98 -3.34 6.31
CA LEU A 91 3.27 -4.01 6.30
C LEU A 91 3.06 -5.48 5.99
N MET A 92 4.02 -6.07 5.29
CA MET A 92 4.12 -7.52 5.16
C MET A 92 4.38 -8.15 6.53
N PRO A 93 3.89 -9.39 6.77
CA PRO A 93 4.19 -10.15 7.97
C PRO A 93 5.70 -10.42 8.12
N ALA A 94 6.11 -10.67 9.36
CA ALA A 94 7.48 -11.06 9.72
C ALA A 94 7.79 -12.52 9.37
#